data_AF-X6NJY4-F1
#
_entry.id   AF-X6NJY4-F1
#
_cell.length_a   1.000
_cell.length_b   1.000
_cell.length_c   1.000
_cell.angle_alpha   90.00
_cell.angle_beta   90.00
_cell.angle_gamma   90.00
#
_symmetry.space_group_name_H-M   'P 1'
#
loop_
_entity.id
_entity.type
_entity.pdbx_description
1 polymer ?
#
loop_
_entity_poly.entity_id
_entity_poly.type
_entity_poly.pdbx_seq_one_letter_code
_entity_poly.pdbx_strand_id
1 'polypeptide(L)'
;MNQATSSQATQGQISQGQQAQNQGSLKQQSQRQPQQQPSNPQHEQIESHRPQREQVKNQQPQSQPPRKEKSETYTPGNFFYALLQVETNKRKGNRESDFEEGKGPFNIRYEYWTEAGIPEDYKTRILELEKSKECIRTWMNRHCKPEWSKTMSLEDCETCVRKYRGGPKGNTVDPDNEYWIEFKEYLNPDKTC
;
A
#
# COMPACT_ATOMS: atom_id res chain seq x y z
N MET A 1 -21.21 27.31 49.47
CA MET A 1 -21.72 26.13 50.18
C MET A 1 -23.22 26.03 49.91
N ASN A 2 -23.63 25.10 49.05
CA ASN A 2 -24.98 24.52 49.03
C ASN A 2 -24.97 23.26 48.14
N GLN A 3 -25.86 22.34 48.51
CA GLN A 3 -25.67 20.90 48.49
C GLN A 3 -26.12 20.19 47.20
N ALA A 4 -25.79 18.89 47.20
CA ALA A 4 -26.00 17.85 46.19
C ALA A 4 -27.45 17.54 45.79
N THR A 5 -27.60 16.86 44.64
CA THR A 5 -28.59 15.79 44.29
C THR A 5 -28.11 15.21 42.94
N SER A 6 -27.56 13.99 42.82
CA SER A 6 -28.06 12.62 42.97
C SER A 6 -29.15 12.17 41.98
N SER A 7 -28.88 11.01 41.37
CA SER A 7 -29.78 10.04 40.67
C SER A 7 -29.71 10.07 39.14
N GLN A 8 -29.70 8.95 38.39
CA GLN A 8 -29.70 7.53 38.71
C GLN A 8 -29.28 6.75 37.45
N ALA A 9 -28.71 5.56 37.68
CA ALA A 9 -28.29 4.60 36.67
C ALA A 9 -29.48 3.94 35.96
N THR A 10 -29.32 3.62 34.67
CA THR A 10 -30.20 2.67 33.98
C THR A 10 -29.36 1.48 33.51
N GLN A 11 -29.49 0.37 34.23
CA GLN A 11 -29.03 -0.97 33.81
C GLN A 11 -30.05 -1.52 32.80
N GLY A 12 -29.62 -1.67 31.55
CA GLY A 12 -30.32 -2.45 30.53
C GLY A 12 -29.74 -3.85 30.45
N GLN A 13 -30.53 -4.83 30.89
CA GLN A 13 -30.25 -6.25 30.91
C GLN A 13 -30.62 -6.94 29.59
N ILE A 14 -29.81 -7.93 29.20
CA ILE A 14 -30.17 -9.25 28.64
C ILE A 14 -30.82 -9.30 27.23
N SER A 15 -30.12 -9.96 26.30
CA SER A 15 -30.66 -11.15 25.62
C SER A 15 -29.55 -11.94 24.92
N GLN A 16 -29.25 -13.11 25.48
CA GLN A 16 -28.59 -14.22 24.79
C GLN A 16 -29.60 -14.85 23.84
N GLY A 17 -29.20 -15.11 22.59
CA GLY A 17 -30.09 -15.70 21.60
C GLY A 17 -29.32 -16.40 20.47
N GLN A 18 -29.14 -17.70 20.68
CA GLN A 18 -29.22 -18.79 19.69
C GLN A 18 -28.03 -19.11 18.78
N GLN A 19 -27.58 -20.35 19.00
CA GLN A 19 -26.79 -21.22 18.16
C GLN A 19 -27.59 -21.71 16.94
N ALA A 20 -26.91 -21.85 15.79
CA ALA A 20 -27.15 -22.89 14.78
C ALA A 20 -25.86 -22.95 13.93
N GLN A 21 -24.92 -23.87 14.21
CA GLN A 21 -24.84 -25.20 13.59
C GLN A 21 -25.29 -25.21 12.11
N ASN A 22 -24.34 -25.08 11.20
CA ASN A 22 -24.44 -25.65 9.86
C ASN A 22 -23.12 -26.36 9.53
N GLN A 23 -23.12 -27.68 9.72
CA GLN A 23 -22.14 -28.59 9.16
C GLN A 23 -22.65 -29.06 7.80
N GLY A 24 -21.82 -28.92 6.77
CA GLY A 24 -22.04 -29.46 5.44
C GLY A 24 -20.78 -29.21 4.61
N SER A 25 -19.74 -30.03 4.74
CA SER A 25 -19.50 -31.19 3.88
C SER A 25 -19.80 -30.92 2.40
N LEU A 26 -18.77 -30.57 1.63
CA LEU A 26 -18.52 -31.22 0.35
C LEU A 26 -17.04 -31.11 -0.01
N LYS A 27 -16.33 -32.23 0.17
CA LYS A 27 -15.01 -32.47 -0.42
C LYS A 27 -15.18 -32.67 -1.92
N GLN A 28 -14.53 -31.86 -2.74
CA GLN A 28 -14.13 -32.27 -4.09
C GLN A 28 -12.62 -32.09 -4.24
N GLN A 29 -11.90 -33.18 -3.95
CA GLN A 29 -10.52 -33.37 -4.37
C GLN A 29 -10.51 -33.61 -5.88
N SER A 30 -10.16 -32.59 -6.66
CA SER A 30 -9.70 -32.79 -8.04
C SER A 30 -8.20 -33.03 -8.02
N GLN A 31 -7.82 -34.29 -8.22
CA GLN A 31 -6.47 -34.70 -8.56
C GLN A 31 -6.12 -34.14 -9.94
N ARG A 32 -5.17 -33.22 -10.02
CA ARG A 32 -4.50 -32.87 -11.28
C ARG A 32 -3.13 -33.52 -11.30
N GLN A 33 -2.92 -34.33 -12.34
CA GLN A 33 -1.69 -35.03 -12.66
C GLN A 33 -0.55 -34.03 -12.96
N PRO A 34 0.70 -34.33 -12.59
CA PRO A 34 1.85 -33.55 -13.01
C PRO A 34 2.20 -33.85 -14.48
N GLN A 35 2.15 -32.82 -15.32
CA GLN A 35 2.70 -32.89 -16.68
C GLN A 35 4.23 -32.81 -16.63
N GLN A 36 4.85 -33.77 -17.31
CA GLN A 36 6.27 -34.00 -17.40
C GLN A 36 6.98 -32.90 -18.20
N GLN A 37 8.15 -32.50 -17.71
CA GLN A 37 9.16 -31.71 -18.43
C GLN A 37 9.72 -32.50 -19.63
N PRO A 38 9.97 -31.84 -20.77
CA PRO A 38 11.04 -32.25 -21.66
C PRO A 38 12.34 -31.55 -21.27
N SER A 39 13.32 -32.38 -20.90
CA SER A 39 14.74 -32.06 -20.80
C SER A 39 15.28 -31.70 -22.19
N ASN A 40 16.03 -30.60 -22.32
CA ASN A 40 16.84 -30.36 -23.51
C ASN A 40 18.32 -30.19 -23.11
N PRO A 41 19.23 -31.02 -23.63
CA PRO A 41 20.65 -31.00 -23.29
C PRO A 41 21.49 -30.17 -24.28
N GLN A 42 22.55 -29.57 -23.73
CA GLN A 42 23.90 -29.41 -24.29
C GLN A 42 24.19 -28.45 -25.46
N HIS A 43 25.46 -28.00 -25.43
CA HIS A 43 26.22 -27.15 -26.36
C HIS A 43 25.88 -25.66 -26.26
N GLU A 44 26.84 -24.75 -26.06
CA GLU A 44 28.15 -24.69 -26.69
C GLU A 44 29.15 -23.89 -25.82
N GLN A 45 30.38 -24.40 -25.74
CA GLN A 45 31.55 -23.65 -25.29
C GLN A 45 31.90 -22.63 -26.38
N ILE A 46 31.96 -21.35 -26.05
CA ILE A 46 32.58 -20.35 -26.94
C ILE A 46 33.57 -19.51 -26.13
N GLU A 47 34.83 -19.85 -26.37
CA GLU A 47 36.03 -19.01 -26.43
C GLU A 47 36.12 -17.75 -25.56
N SER A 48 37.00 -17.89 -24.57
CA SER A 48 37.77 -16.83 -23.94
C SER A 48 38.61 -16.06 -24.96
N HIS A 49 38.06 -14.95 -25.47
CA HIS A 49 38.85 -13.90 -26.10
C HIS A 49 39.03 -12.76 -25.10
N ARG A 50 40.24 -12.71 -24.53
CA ARG A 50 40.74 -11.67 -23.63
C ARG A 50 41.43 -10.59 -24.48
N PRO A 51 40.84 -9.40 -24.68
CA PRO A 51 41.56 -8.28 -25.28
C PRO A 51 42.55 -7.69 -24.28
N GLN A 52 43.65 -7.22 -24.85
CA GLN A 52 44.82 -6.71 -24.15
C GLN A 52 44.49 -5.48 -23.30
N ARG A 53 45.12 -5.45 -22.13
CA ARG A 53 45.09 -4.38 -21.15
C ARG A 53 45.87 -3.18 -21.72
N GLU A 54 45.18 -2.28 -22.42
CA GLU A 54 45.74 -0.96 -22.74
C GLU A 54 45.97 -0.18 -21.44
N GLN A 55 47.20 0.29 -21.27
CA GLN A 55 47.60 1.13 -20.14
C GLN A 55 46.95 2.51 -20.29
N VAL A 56 45.81 2.69 -19.62
CA VAL A 56 45.21 4.01 -19.43
C VAL A 56 46.12 4.81 -18.51
N LYS A 57 46.74 5.84 -19.08
CA LYS A 57 47.46 6.90 -18.35
C LYS A 57 46.59 7.40 -17.20
N ASN A 58 47.17 7.39 -16.00
CA ASN A 58 46.72 8.11 -14.81
C ASN A 58 46.37 9.57 -15.16
N GLN A 59 45.11 9.81 -15.50
CA GLN A 59 44.49 11.11 -15.31
C GLN A 59 43.78 11.04 -13.98
N GLN A 60 44.39 11.71 -13.01
CA GLN A 60 43.84 11.99 -11.70
C GLN A 60 42.39 12.47 -11.89
N PRO A 61 41.37 11.77 -11.37
CA PRO A 61 40.00 12.23 -11.50
C PRO A 61 39.92 13.58 -10.84
N GLN A 62 39.69 14.62 -11.64
CA GLN A 62 39.33 15.94 -11.14
C GLN A 62 38.11 15.73 -10.26
N SER A 63 38.33 15.85 -8.95
CA SER A 63 37.33 15.80 -7.91
C SER A 63 36.31 16.89 -8.20
N GLN A 64 35.28 16.53 -8.97
CA GLN A 64 34.09 17.35 -9.07
C GLN A 64 33.56 17.51 -7.65
N PRO A 65 33.25 18.74 -7.20
CA PRO A 65 32.58 18.93 -5.93
C PRO A 65 31.30 18.08 -5.96
N PRO A 66 30.97 17.35 -4.88
CA PRO A 66 29.77 16.53 -4.85
C PRO A 66 28.59 17.41 -5.25
N ARG A 67 27.92 17.05 -6.36
CA ARG A 67 26.64 17.68 -6.70
C ARG A 67 25.78 17.50 -5.47
N LYS A 68 25.35 18.60 -4.86
CA LYS A 68 24.30 18.58 -3.84
C LYS A 68 23.09 17.97 -4.52
N GLU A 69 22.93 16.66 -4.38
CA GLU A 69 21.69 15.98 -4.72
C GLU A 69 20.62 16.72 -3.93
N LYS A 70 19.76 17.45 -4.64
CA LYS A 70 18.61 18.06 -4.01
C LYS A 70 17.81 16.90 -3.45
N SER A 71 17.73 16.80 -2.12
CA SER A 71 16.87 15.84 -1.46
C SER A 71 15.48 16.02 -2.05
N GLU A 72 15.02 15.04 -2.83
CA GLU A 72 13.68 15.07 -3.39
C GLU A 72 12.67 15.05 -2.24
N THR A 73 11.69 15.94 -2.31
CA THR A 73 10.62 16.04 -1.32
C THR A 73 9.29 15.87 -2.02
N TYR A 74 8.39 15.13 -1.39
CA TYR A 74 7.08 14.79 -1.92
C TYR A 74 5.99 15.41 -1.05
N THR A 75 4.82 15.64 -1.63
CA THR A 75 3.63 16.14 -0.94
C THR A 75 2.58 15.03 -0.88
N PRO A 76 1.53 15.18 -0.04
CA PRO A 76 0.37 14.31 -0.10
C PRO A 76 -0.23 14.17 -1.51
N GLY A 77 -0.17 15.23 -2.32
CA GLY A 77 -0.63 15.20 -3.71
C GLY A 77 0.18 14.24 -4.59
N ASN A 78 1.50 14.23 -4.43
CA ASN A 78 2.39 13.27 -5.11
C ASN A 78 2.11 11.84 -4.66
N PHE A 79 1.88 11.64 -3.36
CA PHE A 79 1.51 10.34 -2.79
C PHE A 79 0.18 9.82 -3.37
N PHE A 80 -0.87 10.65 -3.40
CA PHE A 80 -2.16 10.27 -3.98
C PHE A 80 -2.06 9.94 -5.46
N TYR A 81 -1.23 10.67 -6.21
CA TYR A 81 -0.98 10.37 -7.60
C TYR A 81 -0.39 8.96 -7.77
N ALA A 82 0.70 8.66 -7.06
CA ALA A 82 1.33 7.34 -7.13
C ALA A 82 0.37 6.24 -6.69
N LEU A 83 -0.38 6.45 -5.61
CA LEU A 83 -1.36 5.48 -5.10
C LEU A 83 -2.45 5.17 -6.13
N LEU A 84 -2.98 6.21 -6.80
CA LEU A 84 -3.99 6.04 -7.85
C LEU A 84 -3.45 5.18 -9.00
N GLN A 85 -2.20 5.38 -9.42
CA GLN A 85 -1.62 4.62 -10.53
C GLN A 85 -1.50 3.13 -10.21
N VAL A 86 -1.01 2.80 -9.00
CA VAL A 86 -0.85 1.41 -8.54
C VAL A 86 -2.21 0.72 -8.41
N GLU A 87 -3.16 1.33 -7.69
CA GLU A 87 -4.45 0.69 -7.40
C GLU A 87 -5.32 0.51 -8.65
N THR A 88 -5.16 1.38 -9.64
CA THR A 88 -5.87 1.25 -10.92
C THR A 88 -5.14 0.39 -11.95
N ASN A 89 -3.94 -0.14 -11.66
CA ASN A 89 -3.14 -0.96 -12.59
C ASN A 89 -2.97 -0.31 -13.99
N LYS A 90 -2.81 1.02 -14.07
CA LYS A 90 -2.84 1.80 -15.33
C LYS A 90 -4.13 1.72 -16.15
N ARG A 91 -5.20 1.09 -15.64
CA ARG A 91 -6.49 0.93 -16.34
C ARG A 91 -7.46 2.02 -15.90
N LYS A 92 -8.07 2.70 -16.87
CA LYS A 92 -9.21 3.60 -16.62
C LYS A 92 -10.45 2.76 -16.30
N GLY A 93 -10.77 2.57 -15.03
CA GLY A 93 -12.05 1.95 -14.63
C GLY A 93 -12.09 1.51 -13.18
N ASN A 94 -13.28 1.63 -12.56
CA ASN A 94 -13.56 1.07 -11.25
C ASN A 94 -13.45 -0.45 -11.33
N ARG A 95 -12.44 -1.01 -10.67
CA ARG A 95 -12.38 -2.45 -10.45
C ARG A 95 -13.30 -2.76 -9.27
N GLU A 96 -14.37 -3.51 -9.52
CA GLU A 96 -14.98 -4.29 -8.45
C GLU A 96 -14.09 -5.49 -8.22
N SER A 97 -13.52 -5.54 -7.03
CA SER A 97 -12.59 -6.53 -6.54
C SER A 97 -13.40 -7.55 -5.73
N ASP A 98 -13.11 -8.84 -5.88
CA ASP A 98 -13.97 -9.95 -5.46
C ASP A 98 -14.02 -10.06 -3.92
N PHE A 99 -15.23 -9.92 -3.39
CA PHE A 99 -15.79 -10.36 -2.10
C PHE A 99 -15.12 -9.98 -0.74
N GLU A 100 -13.87 -9.53 -0.67
CA GLU A 100 -13.24 -9.01 0.59
C GLU A 100 -12.42 -7.73 0.37
N GLU A 101 -12.42 -7.22 -0.86
CA GLU A 101 -11.47 -6.21 -1.33
C GLU A 101 -12.03 -4.78 -1.23
N GLY A 102 -11.14 -3.81 -1.06
CA GLY A 102 -11.49 -2.40 -0.90
C GLY A 102 -12.26 -1.83 -2.10
N LYS A 103 -12.79 -0.62 -1.96
CA LYS A 103 -13.62 0.03 -2.99
C LYS A 103 -13.04 1.38 -3.39
N GLY A 104 -13.49 1.84 -4.55
CA GLY A 104 -13.17 3.17 -5.06
C GLY A 104 -11.79 3.28 -5.70
N PRO A 105 -11.37 4.50 -6.06
CA PRO A 105 -10.19 4.76 -6.88
C PRO A 105 -8.87 4.32 -6.23
N PHE A 106 -8.84 4.19 -4.90
CA PHE A 106 -7.67 3.74 -4.16
C PHE A 106 -7.85 2.36 -3.53
N ASN A 107 -8.93 1.62 -3.83
CA ASN A 107 -9.16 0.29 -3.25
C ASN A 107 -9.18 0.31 -1.70
N ILE A 108 -9.95 1.24 -1.12
CA ILE A 108 -9.97 1.50 0.32
C ILE A 108 -10.87 0.48 1.01
N ARG A 109 -10.36 -0.21 2.04
CA ARG A 109 -11.12 -1.17 2.85
C ARG A 109 -12.13 -0.47 3.76
N TYR A 110 -13.22 -1.16 4.13
CA TYR A 110 -14.28 -0.59 4.96
C TYR A 110 -13.76 -0.13 6.34
N GLU A 111 -12.80 -0.86 6.92
CA GLU A 111 -12.18 -0.53 8.20
C GLU A 111 -11.56 0.87 8.16
N TYR A 112 -10.94 1.25 7.04
CA TYR A 112 -10.29 2.56 6.90
C TYR A 112 -11.35 3.67 6.93
N TRP A 113 -12.49 3.44 6.29
CA TRP A 113 -13.63 4.35 6.29
C TRP A 113 -14.22 4.51 7.69
N THR A 114 -14.45 3.40 8.39
CA THR A 114 -14.98 3.43 9.76
C THR A 114 -14.03 4.14 10.72
N GLU A 115 -12.73 3.88 10.59
CA GLU A 115 -11.72 4.55 11.41
C GLU A 115 -11.60 6.03 11.07
N ALA A 116 -11.69 6.40 9.79
CA ALA A 116 -11.72 7.80 9.37
C ALA A 116 -12.93 8.56 9.94
N GLY A 117 -13.95 7.87 10.46
CA GLY A 117 -15.10 8.49 11.11
C GLY A 117 -15.98 9.26 10.14
N ILE A 118 -15.99 8.85 8.87
CA ILE A 118 -16.79 9.48 7.82
C ILE A 118 -18.24 9.00 7.98
N PRO A 119 -19.19 9.90 8.31
CA PRO A 119 -20.57 9.52 8.63
C PRO A 119 -21.38 9.09 7.40
N GLU A 120 -20.93 9.43 6.19
CA GLU A 120 -21.63 9.08 4.96
C GLU A 120 -21.48 7.59 4.59
N ASP A 121 -22.38 7.12 3.72
CA ASP A 121 -22.43 5.73 3.29
C ASP A 121 -21.17 5.33 2.48
N TYR A 122 -20.44 4.34 3.00
CA TYR A 122 -19.22 3.82 2.37
C TYR A 122 -19.47 3.34 0.94
N LYS A 123 -20.56 2.61 0.67
CA LYS A 123 -20.77 1.94 -0.63
C LYS A 123 -20.89 2.95 -1.77
N THR A 124 -21.52 4.08 -1.52
CA THR A 124 -21.77 5.12 -2.52
C THR A 124 -20.67 6.16 -2.57
N ARG A 125 -20.18 6.62 -1.40
CA ARG A 125 -19.27 7.77 -1.32
C ARG A 125 -17.80 7.40 -1.53
N ILE A 126 -17.40 6.17 -1.26
CA ILE A 126 -16.03 5.71 -1.53
C ILE A 126 -15.68 5.70 -3.02
N LEU A 127 -16.66 5.78 -3.91
CA LEU A 127 -16.40 5.85 -5.35
C LEU A 127 -15.93 7.25 -5.78
N GLU A 128 -16.14 8.27 -4.95
CA GLU A 128 -15.75 9.64 -5.24
C GLU A 128 -14.27 9.86 -4.87
N LEU A 129 -13.51 10.43 -5.81
CA LEU A 129 -12.07 10.66 -5.63
C LEU A 129 -11.75 11.50 -4.39
N GLU A 130 -12.45 12.62 -4.21
CA GLU A 130 -12.17 13.53 -3.09
C GLU A 130 -12.56 12.94 -1.73
N LYS A 131 -13.67 12.20 -1.64
CA LYS A 131 -14.05 11.49 -0.41
C LYS A 131 -13.07 10.37 -0.09
N SER A 132 -12.55 9.70 -1.11
CA SER A 132 -11.52 8.68 -0.94
C SER A 132 -10.20 9.28 -0.45
N LYS A 133 -9.79 10.44 -1.01
CA LYS A 133 -8.63 11.19 -0.50
C LYS A 133 -8.85 11.62 0.95
N GLU A 134 -10.03 12.13 1.30
CA GLU A 134 -10.40 12.50 2.68
C GLU A 134 -10.23 11.32 3.64
N CYS A 135 -10.78 10.16 3.29
CA CYS A 135 -10.65 8.93 4.07
C CYS A 135 -9.18 8.58 4.33
N ILE A 136 -8.36 8.56 3.29
CA ILE A 136 -6.94 8.23 3.42
C ILE A 136 -6.19 9.28 4.23
N ARG A 137 -6.43 10.58 4.02
CA ARG A 137 -5.80 11.64 4.82
C ARG A 137 -6.09 11.45 6.31
N THR A 138 -7.35 11.20 6.67
CA THR A 138 -7.74 11.01 8.07
C THR A 138 -7.10 9.76 8.66
N TRP A 139 -7.09 8.66 7.90
CA TRP A 139 -6.46 7.42 8.32
C TRP A 139 -4.94 7.57 8.50
N MET A 140 -4.25 8.21 7.56
CA MET A 140 -2.81 8.50 7.62
C MET A 140 -2.46 9.42 8.79
N ASN A 141 -3.25 10.45 9.06
CA ASN A 141 -3.05 11.33 10.23
C ASN A 141 -3.11 10.57 11.55
N ARG A 142 -3.80 9.42 11.60
CA ARG A 142 -3.88 8.57 12.79
C ARG A 142 -2.71 7.60 12.90
N HIS A 143 -2.37 6.92 11.80
CA HIS A 143 -1.45 5.76 11.83
C HIS A 143 -0.04 6.06 11.30
N CYS A 144 0.11 7.17 10.59
CA CYS A 144 1.35 7.63 9.97
C CYS A 144 1.69 9.06 10.39
N LYS A 145 1.23 9.52 11.56
CA LYS A 145 1.39 10.92 11.98
C LYS A 145 2.83 11.48 11.89
N PRO A 146 3.90 10.76 12.27
CA PRO A 146 5.25 11.32 12.16
C PRO A 146 5.74 11.41 10.70
N GLU A 147 5.29 10.51 9.83
CA GLU A 147 5.71 10.47 8.43
C GLU A 147 4.79 11.31 7.50
N TRP A 148 3.52 11.41 7.84
CA TRP A 148 2.48 12.07 7.04
C TRP A 148 2.44 13.57 7.32
N SER A 149 3.11 14.33 6.46
CA SER A 149 3.29 15.77 6.61
C SER A 149 3.01 16.52 5.29
N LYS A 150 3.09 17.86 5.31
CA LYS A 150 2.98 18.68 4.09
C LYS A 150 4.09 18.34 3.07
N THR A 151 5.25 17.94 3.58
CA THR A 151 6.42 17.51 2.81
C THR A 151 6.97 16.22 3.42
N MET A 152 7.23 15.23 2.59
CA MET A 152 7.65 13.89 2.98
C MET A 152 8.93 13.54 2.24
N SER A 153 9.83 12.85 2.93
CA SER A 153 10.97 12.19 2.29
C SER A 153 10.51 10.94 1.52
N LEU A 154 11.43 10.31 0.78
CA LEU A 154 11.17 9.03 0.15
C LEU A 154 10.85 7.94 1.19
N GLU A 155 11.57 7.94 2.31
CA GLU A 155 11.41 6.98 3.41
C GLU A 155 10.05 7.16 4.14
N ASP A 156 9.60 8.41 4.29
CA ASP A 156 8.27 8.73 4.81
C ASP A 156 7.17 8.17 3.88
N CYS A 157 7.33 8.37 2.57
CA CYS A 157 6.40 7.84 1.57
C CYS A 157 6.35 6.31 1.61
N GLU A 158 7.51 5.65 1.69
CA GLU A 158 7.62 4.19 1.83
C GLU A 158 6.87 3.69 3.07
N THR A 159 7.11 4.34 4.22
CA THR A 159 6.45 3.96 5.47
C THR A 159 4.94 4.14 5.37
N CYS A 160 4.49 5.26 4.83
CA CYS A 160 3.06 5.54 4.65
C CYS A 160 2.38 4.51 3.74
N VAL A 161 2.99 4.17 2.60
CA VAL A 161 2.38 3.25 1.64
C VAL A 161 2.40 1.80 2.14
N ARG A 162 3.47 1.38 2.83
CA ARG A 162 3.51 0.05 3.48
C ARG A 162 2.41 -0.07 4.53
N LYS A 163 2.20 0.97 5.35
CA LYS A 163 1.09 1.02 6.31
C LYS A 163 -0.26 1.04 5.60
N TYR A 164 -0.40 1.77 4.48
CA TYR A 164 -1.62 1.77 3.68
C TYR A 164 -1.99 0.36 3.21
N ARG A 165 -1.03 -0.39 2.65
CA ARG A 165 -1.30 -1.72 2.11
C ARG A 165 -1.47 -2.78 3.21
N GLY A 166 -0.58 -2.76 4.22
CA GLY A 166 -0.49 -3.77 5.26
C GLY A 166 -1.25 -3.46 6.56
N GLY A 167 -1.92 -2.31 6.66
CA GLY A 167 -2.51 -1.80 7.92
C GLY A 167 -1.47 -1.11 8.82
N PRO A 168 -1.82 -0.71 10.06
CA PRO A 168 -0.99 0.16 10.90
C PRO A 168 0.44 -0.34 11.21
N LYS A 169 0.68 -1.65 11.09
CA LYS A 169 1.99 -2.30 11.26
C LYS A 169 2.64 -2.74 9.93
N GLY A 170 2.10 -2.31 8.78
CA GLY A 170 2.54 -2.78 7.47
C GLY A 170 4.00 -2.44 7.14
N ASN A 171 4.58 -1.43 7.78
CA ASN A 171 6.01 -1.09 7.64
C ASN A 171 6.95 -2.07 8.34
N THR A 172 6.47 -2.98 9.19
CA THR A 172 7.28 -4.01 9.83
C THR A 172 7.29 -5.33 9.06
N VAL A 173 6.57 -5.40 7.94
CA VAL A 173 6.38 -6.63 7.16
C VAL A 173 7.14 -6.50 5.85
N ASP A 174 8.03 -7.47 5.64
CA ASP A 174 8.82 -7.79 4.44
C ASP A 174 9.48 -6.63 3.68
N PRO A 175 10.82 -6.47 3.72
CA PRO A 175 11.51 -5.45 2.93
C PRO A 175 11.29 -5.58 1.41
N ASP A 176 11.02 -6.78 0.89
CA ASP A 176 10.89 -7.06 -0.55
C ASP A 176 9.46 -6.81 -1.09
N ASN A 177 8.77 -5.83 -0.52
CA ASN A 177 7.39 -5.53 -0.84
C ASN A 177 7.26 -4.98 -2.28
N GLU A 178 6.84 -5.84 -3.22
CA GLU A 178 6.56 -5.52 -4.62
C GLU A 178 5.67 -4.27 -4.77
N TYR A 179 4.74 -4.06 -3.83
CA TYR A 179 3.85 -2.90 -3.85
C TYR A 179 4.62 -1.58 -3.69
N TRP A 180 5.65 -1.55 -2.85
CA TRP A 180 6.49 -0.35 -2.70
C TRP A 180 7.30 -0.10 -3.97
N ILE A 181 7.88 -1.17 -4.54
CA ILE A 181 8.67 -1.09 -5.78
C ILE A 181 7.82 -0.44 -6.87
N GLU A 182 6.58 -0.92 -7.07
CA GLU A 182 5.67 -0.36 -8.07
C GLU A 182 5.24 1.08 -7.72
N PHE A 183 4.87 1.36 -6.47
CA PHE A 183 4.48 2.70 -6.03
C PHE A 183 5.59 3.74 -6.28
N LYS A 184 6.84 3.38 -5.98
CA LYS A 184 8.01 4.24 -6.15
C LYS A 184 8.22 4.65 -7.59
N GLU A 185 7.88 3.81 -8.57
CA GLU A 185 7.99 4.16 -10.01
C GLU A 185 7.09 5.34 -10.40
N TYR A 186 5.97 5.54 -9.71
CA TYR A 186 5.05 6.65 -9.98
C TYR A 186 5.23 7.85 -9.06
N LEU A 187 6.04 7.71 -8.00
CA LEU A 187 6.26 8.77 -7.04
C LEU A 187 7.15 9.85 -7.67
N ASN A 188 6.50 10.91 -8.14
CA ASN A 188 7.15 11.98 -8.89
C ASN A 188 6.80 13.35 -8.28
N PRO A 189 7.79 14.20 -7.96
CA PRO A 189 7.55 15.49 -7.30
C PRO A 189 6.76 16.49 -8.16
N ASP A 190 6.76 16.32 -9.49
CA ASP A 190 6.08 17.19 -10.45
C ASP A 190 4.65 16.73 -10.78
N LYS A 191 4.21 15.58 -10.25
CA LYS A 191 2.87 14.99 -10.50
C LYS A 191 2.01 14.99 -9.26
N THR A 192 0.78 15.48 -9.37
CA THR A 192 -0.20 15.47 -8.27
C THR A 192 -1.56 14.99 -8.76
N CYS A 193 -2.33 14.39 -7.86
CA CYS A 193 -3.70 13.93 -8.08
C CYS A 193 -4.74 14.93 -7.60
#